data_AF-A0A6P6CLH2-F1
#
_entry.id   AF-A0A6P6CLH2-F1
#
_cell.length_a   1.000
_cell.length_b   1.000
_cell.length_c   1.000
_cell.angle_alpha   90.00
_cell.angle_beta   90.00
_cell.angle_gamma   90.00
#
_symmetry.space_group_name_H-M   'P 1'
#
loop_
_entity.id
_entity.type
_entity.pdbx_description
1 polymer ?
#
loop_
_entity_poly.entity_id
_entity_poly.type
_entity_poly.pdbx_seq_one_letter_code
_entity_poly.pdbx_strand_id
1 'polypeptide(L)'
;MEGSVRLLACLVCILSMGSYVRTKRDTTGNLLNTDVHSVPSQHWSMQVPAEVSAMAGEAAVLPCTFTHPHRHYDGPLTAIWRSGEPYAGPQVFRCAAASGSKLCQTALSLHGRFRLLGNPRRNDLSLRVERLALADDGRYFCRVEFAGDIHDRYESRHGVRLRVTAAPRIVNISVLPGPAHAFRALCTAEGEPPPALSWSGPAQGNGSAAAQGPGQGHGHQVTAELPTLVHDGRYTCTASNSLGRAEASVYLFRFHGASGASEIALLLGALGLKALLLLGVLAARAARHQLGGRLSPVHRPQAQESNYENLSQMSPQGPPAAACSLRGAPQPPAPTCAPQGAKADVQLG
;
A
#
# COMPACT_ATOMS: atom_id res chain seq x y z
N MET A 1 -19.03 -12.36 93.68
CA MET A 1 -18.12 -13.32 93.04
C MET A 1 -17.20 -12.51 92.12
N GLU A 2 -16.22 -11.77 92.64
CA GLU A 2 -15.07 -12.20 93.45
C GLU A 2 -14.17 -13.20 92.67
N GLY A 3 -12.88 -12.97 92.44
CA GLY A 3 -12.06 -11.78 92.71
C GLY A 3 -10.77 -12.08 93.48
N SER A 4 -9.70 -12.41 92.75
CA SER A 4 -8.31 -12.46 93.24
C SER A 4 -7.38 -12.28 92.03
N VAL A 5 -6.43 -11.34 91.91
CA VAL A 5 -5.29 -10.94 92.79
C VAL A 5 -4.16 -11.99 92.75
N ARG A 6 -2.92 -11.70 92.30
CA ARG A 6 -2.29 -10.44 91.81
C ARG A 6 -1.05 -10.72 90.91
N LEU A 7 -0.61 -9.66 90.21
CA LEU A 7 0.74 -9.22 89.76
C LEU A 7 1.98 -10.12 90.09
N LEU A 8 3.12 -10.11 89.35
CA LEU A 8 3.79 -9.00 88.64
C LEU A 8 4.94 -9.47 87.70
N ALA A 9 5.12 -8.83 86.51
CA ALA A 9 6.36 -8.73 85.69
C ALA A 9 7.09 -10.03 85.20
N CYS A 10 7.94 -10.03 84.15
CA CYS A 10 8.32 -8.98 83.18
C CYS A 10 8.60 -9.60 81.79
N LEU A 11 8.82 -8.77 80.76
CA LEU A 11 9.18 -9.24 79.41
C LEU A 11 10.61 -9.84 79.38
N VAL A 12 10.79 -10.88 78.57
CA VAL A 12 12.11 -11.29 78.06
C VAL A 12 12.05 -11.38 76.54
N CYS A 13 12.51 -10.33 75.86
CA CYS A 13 12.76 -10.37 74.42
C CYS A 13 14.13 -11.02 74.19
N ILE A 14 14.16 -12.21 73.57
CA ILE A 14 15.42 -12.89 73.25
C ILE A 14 15.92 -12.39 71.88
N LEU A 15 16.92 -11.51 71.90
CA LEU A 15 17.80 -11.21 70.77
C LEU A 15 19.26 -11.26 71.23
N SER A 16 20.16 -11.55 70.30
CA SER A 16 21.52 -12.06 70.58
C SER A 16 22.48 -11.05 71.21
N MET A 17 23.47 -11.58 71.95
CA MET A 17 24.79 -10.98 72.17
C MET A 17 25.39 -10.51 70.83
N GLY A 18 26.26 -9.50 70.70
CA GLY A 18 27.11 -8.83 71.69
C GLY A 18 28.52 -9.46 71.76
N SER A 19 29.65 -8.74 71.74
CA SER A 19 29.87 -7.30 71.47
C SER A 19 31.37 -6.98 71.22
N TYR A 20 31.64 -6.03 70.29
CA TYR A 20 32.73 -5.01 70.29
C TYR A 20 34.25 -5.31 70.47
N VAL A 21 35.08 -4.48 69.78
CA VAL A 21 36.53 -4.15 70.01
C VAL A 21 37.52 -5.32 69.70
N ARG A 22 38.62 -5.17 68.93
CA ARG A 22 39.66 -4.12 68.95
C ARG A 22 40.43 -4.00 67.62
N THR A 23 40.87 -2.79 67.25
CA THR A 23 41.86 -2.57 66.20
C THR A 23 43.29 -2.59 66.77
N LYS A 24 44.26 -3.10 65.99
CA LYS A 24 45.70 -2.82 66.15
C LYS A 24 46.33 -2.71 64.76
N ARG A 25 47.23 -1.74 64.58
CA ARG A 25 47.98 -1.48 63.34
C ARG A 25 49.46 -1.38 63.70
N ASP A 26 50.27 -2.29 63.18
CA ASP A 26 51.74 -2.31 63.16
C ASP A 26 52.17 -3.53 62.32
N THR A 27 53.31 -3.60 61.63
CA THR A 27 54.13 -2.56 60.99
C THR A 27 54.99 -3.25 59.89
N THR A 28 55.42 -2.48 58.89
CA THR A 28 56.22 -2.81 57.68
C THR A 28 57.08 -4.08 57.69
N GLY A 29 56.99 -4.88 56.62
CA GLY A 29 57.95 -5.93 56.26
C GLY A 29 57.77 -6.43 54.81
N ASN A 30 58.78 -6.24 53.96
CA ASN A 30 58.77 -6.72 52.56
C ASN A 30 59.05 -8.23 52.48
N LEU A 31 58.46 -8.93 51.49
CA LEU A 31 59.21 -9.56 50.38
C LEU A 31 58.31 -10.38 49.43
N LEU A 32 58.80 -10.56 48.20
CA LEU A 32 58.33 -11.45 47.13
C LEU A 32 56.92 -11.21 46.55
N ASN A 33 56.87 -10.44 45.46
CA ASN A 33 55.84 -10.64 44.44
C ASN A 33 55.96 -12.07 43.87
N THR A 34 54.96 -12.91 44.12
CA THR A 34 54.62 -13.99 43.19
C THR A 34 53.47 -13.52 42.32
N ASP A 35 53.78 -12.62 41.37
CA ASP A 35 52.89 -12.30 40.24
C ASP A 35 52.77 -13.53 39.34
N VAL A 36 51.94 -14.49 39.76
CA VAL A 36 51.51 -15.60 38.94
C VAL A 36 50.87 -15.01 37.70
N HIS A 37 51.61 -15.00 36.60
CA HIS A 37 51.12 -14.64 35.28
C HIS A 37 50.05 -15.65 34.86
N SER A 38 48.82 -15.39 35.30
CA SER A 38 47.62 -16.06 34.88
C SER A 38 47.43 -15.77 33.40
N VAL A 39 48.00 -16.65 32.56
CA VAL A 39 47.87 -16.63 31.10
C VAL A 39 46.39 -16.42 30.79
N PRO A 40 46.01 -15.34 30.09
CA PRO A 40 44.60 -14.98 29.94
C PRO A 40 43.86 -16.11 29.24
N SER A 41 42.98 -16.77 30.01
CA SER A 41 42.15 -17.86 29.52
C SER A 41 41.22 -17.28 28.45
N GLN A 42 41.44 -17.71 27.21
CA GLN A 42 40.63 -17.31 26.07
C GLN A 42 39.27 -18.00 26.16
N HIS A 43 38.41 -17.40 26.98
CA HIS A 43 37.02 -17.79 27.15
C HIS A 43 36.24 -17.59 25.84
N TRP A 44 35.07 -18.21 25.79
CA TRP A 44 34.11 -17.99 24.73
C TRP A 44 33.61 -16.55 24.73
N SER A 45 33.78 -15.85 23.61
CA SER A 45 33.23 -14.50 23.41
C SER A 45 32.79 -14.33 21.96
N MET A 46 31.90 -13.37 21.72
CA MET A 46 31.43 -12.99 20.37
C MET A 46 31.35 -11.48 20.26
N GLN A 47 32.02 -10.95 19.24
CA GLN A 47 32.13 -9.55 18.92
C GLN A 47 31.13 -9.24 17.80
N VAL A 48 30.07 -8.52 18.17
CA VAL A 48 28.99 -8.07 17.27
C VAL A 48 28.74 -6.57 17.50
N PRO A 49 28.48 -5.76 16.46
CA PRO A 49 28.00 -4.40 16.67
C PRO A 49 26.58 -4.41 17.26
N ALA A 50 26.24 -3.37 18.03
CA ALA A 50 24.91 -3.24 18.60
C ALA A 50 23.81 -3.10 17.52
N GLU A 51 24.15 -2.42 16.42
CA GLU A 51 23.23 -2.05 15.34
C GLU A 51 23.95 -1.95 13.99
N VAL A 52 23.22 -2.24 12.90
CA VAL A 52 23.59 -2.06 11.49
C VAL A 52 22.35 -1.53 10.75
N SER A 53 22.53 -0.56 9.85
CA SER A 53 21.45 -0.01 9.02
C SER A 53 21.75 -0.12 7.52
N ALA A 54 20.70 -0.30 6.72
CA ALA A 54 20.73 -0.30 5.25
C ALA A 54 19.32 0.00 4.69
N MET A 55 19.21 0.35 3.40
CA MET A 55 17.89 0.60 2.79
C MET A 55 17.23 -0.68 2.27
N ALA A 56 15.90 -0.67 2.21
CA ALA A 56 15.12 -1.72 1.53
C ALA A 56 15.54 -1.84 0.05
N GLY A 57 15.64 -3.08 -0.43
CA GLY A 57 16.19 -3.43 -1.74
C GLY A 57 17.71 -3.64 -1.76
N GLU A 58 18.46 -3.03 -0.86
CA GLU A 58 19.93 -3.16 -0.77
C GLU A 58 20.37 -4.49 -0.13
N ALA A 59 21.66 -4.58 0.23
CA ALA A 59 22.23 -5.69 0.97
C ALA A 59 23.00 -5.18 2.20
N ALA A 60 22.70 -5.75 3.38
CA ALA A 60 23.44 -5.50 4.61
C ALA A 60 24.46 -6.61 4.87
N VAL A 61 25.50 -6.29 5.64
CA VAL A 61 26.39 -7.28 6.28
C VAL A 61 26.19 -7.19 7.79
N LEU A 62 25.93 -8.33 8.42
CA LEU A 62 25.85 -8.50 9.87
C LEU A 62 27.21 -9.04 10.34
N PRO A 63 28.08 -8.21 10.96
CA PRO A 63 29.40 -8.66 11.39
C PRO A 63 29.28 -9.54 12.63
N CYS A 64 30.05 -10.63 12.67
CA CYS A 64 30.22 -11.43 13.87
C CYS A 64 31.57 -12.14 13.84
N THR A 65 32.42 -11.87 14.82
CA THR A 65 33.64 -12.66 15.09
C THR A 65 33.57 -13.28 16.48
N PHE A 66 34.43 -14.27 16.78
CA PHE A 66 34.41 -14.97 18.06
C PHE A 66 35.79 -15.39 18.59
N THR A 67 35.83 -15.72 19.89
CA THR A 67 36.96 -16.41 20.54
C THR A 67 36.49 -17.72 21.15
N HIS A 68 37.40 -18.69 21.25
CA HIS A 68 37.18 -20.00 21.85
C HIS A 68 38.49 -20.51 22.49
N PRO A 69 38.43 -21.40 23.49
CA PRO A 69 39.64 -21.87 24.20
C PRO A 69 40.54 -22.75 23.34
N HIS A 70 39.97 -23.50 22.41
CA HIS A 70 40.67 -24.48 21.56
C HIS A 70 41.44 -23.80 20.42
N ARG A 71 42.54 -23.10 20.72
CA ARG A 71 43.31 -22.22 19.79
C ARG A 71 43.62 -22.77 18.38
N HIS A 72 43.59 -24.09 18.19
CA HIS A 72 43.84 -24.77 16.91
C HIS A 72 42.77 -25.83 16.57
N TYR A 73 41.48 -25.52 16.81
CA TYR A 73 40.39 -26.43 16.48
C TYR A 73 40.19 -26.60 14.97
N ASP A 74 40.62 -27.75 14.44
CA ASP A 74 40.43 -28.12 13.03
C ASP A 74 39.36 -29.22 12.80
N GLY A 75 38.62 -29.62 13.84
CA GLY A 75 37.49 -30.55 13.71
C GLY A 75 36.29 -29.94 12.95
N PRO A 76 35.23 -30.71 12.65
CA PRO A 76 34.04 -30.20 11.98
C PRO A 76 33.33 -29.09 12.77
N LEU A 77 32.80 -28.06 12.09
CA LEU A 77 32.06 -26.97 12.72
C LEU A 77 30.76 -26.64 11.98
N THR A 78 29.81 -26.05 12.69
CA THR A 78 28.56 -25.49 12.14
C THR A 78 28.45 -24.02 12.53
N ALA A 79 28.20 -23.16 11.54
CA ALA A 79 27.86 -21.76 11.75
C ALA A 79 26.35 -21.58 11.52
N ILE A 80 25.68 -20.87 12.44
CA ILE A 80 24.23 -20.67 12.47
C ILE A 80 23.96 -19.18 12.69
N TRP A 81 22.95 -18.64 12.02
CA TRP A 81 22.33 -17.37 12.40
C TRP A 81 20.84 -17.54 12.65
N ARG A 82 20.34 -16.89 13.70
CA ARG A 82 18.93 -16.84 14.10
C ARG A 82 18.38 -15.41 14.05
N SER A 83 17.07 -15.27 13.90
CA SER A 83 16.37 -13.98 14.06
C SER A 83 15.40 -14.01 15.25
N GLY A 84 15.03 -12.82 15.75
CA GLY A 84 14.05 -12.64 16.81
C GLY A 84 14.64 -12.83 18.21
N GLU A 85 14.80 -14.08 18.64
CA GLU A 85 15.15 -14.47 20.02
C GLU A 85 16.48 -15.24 20.10
N PRO A 86 17.29 -15.02 21.15
CA PRO A 86 18.53 -15.77 21.36
C PRO A 86 18.23 -17.22 21.74
N TYR A 87 19.02 -18.16 21.23
CA TYR A 87 18.95 -19.61 21.37
C TYR A 87 17.69 -20.29 20.81
N ALA A 88 16.51 -19.68 20.97
CA ALA A 88 15.20 -20.20 20.56
C ALA A 88 14.75 -19.76 19.15
N GLY A 89 15.16 -18.56 18.70
CA GLY A 89 14.67 -17.96 17.45
C GLY A 89 14.93 -18.79 16.20
N PRO A 90 14.09 -18.68 15.14
CA PRO A 90 14.22 -19.46 13.92
C PRO A 90 15.59 -19.24 13.23
N GLN A 91 16.16 -20.30 12.66
CA GLN A 91 17.40 -20.19 11.87
C GLN A 91 17.10 -19.51 10.52
N VAL A 92 17.84 -18.46 10.20
CA VAL A 92 17.80 -17.79 8.88
C VAL A 92 18.93 -18.27 7.96
N PHE A 93 20.02 -18.75 8.54
CA PHE A 93 21.17 -19.31 7.82
C PHE A 93 21.84 -20.42 8.62
N ARG A 94 22.33 -21.45 7.93
CA ARG A 94 23.20 -22.49 8.49
C ARG A 94 24.18 -22.98 7.43
N CYS A 95 25.45 -23.15 7.82
CA CYS A 95 26.44 -23.88 7.03
C CYS A 95 27.28 -24.78 7.94
N ALA A 96 27.88 -25.83 7.36
CA ALA A 96 28.82 -26.70 8.05
C ALA A 96 30.16 -26.78 7.29
N ALA A 97 31.27 -26.76 8.00
CA ALA A 97 32.60 -26.98 7.43
C ALA A 97 33.19 -28.28 8.00
N ALA A 98 33.57 -29.20 7.11
CA ALA A 98 34.29 -30.42 7.47
C ALA A 98 35.68 -30.10 8.07
N SER A 99 36.31 -31.09 8.70
CA SER A 99 37.67 -30.97 9.25
C SER A 99 38.67 -30.49 8.18
N GLY A 100 39.60 -29.58 8.50
CA GLY A 100 40.52 -28.96 7.53
C GLY A 100 39.87 -27.98 6.53
N SER A 101 38.56 -28.01 6.35
CA SER A 101 37.88 -27.22 5.32
C SER A 101 37.85 -25.74 5.67
N LYS A 102 38.34 -24.92 4.73
CA LYS A 102 38.14 -23.46 4.67
C LYS A 102 36.77 -23.07 4.10
N LEU A 103 36.05 -24.02 3.49
CA LEU A 103 34.73 -23.83 2.89
C LEU A 103 33.64 -24.31 3.85
N CYS A 104 32.63 -23.47 4.08
CA CYS A 104 31.43 -23.81 4.84
C CYS A 104 30.29 -24.10 3.85
N GLN A 105 29.88 -25.37 3.74
CA GLN A 105 28.80 -25.81 2.85
C GLN A 105 27.46 -25.32 3.41
N THR A 106 26.77 -24.48 2.64
CA THR A 106 25.48 -23.90 3.07
C THR A 106 24.39 -24.97 3.06
N ALA A 107 23.75 -25.16 4.21
CA ALA A 107 22.67 -26.13 4.42
C ALA A 107 21.31 -25.46 4.71
N LEU A 108 21.29 -24.14 4.93
CA LEU A 108 20.09 -23.31 4.98
C LEU A 108 20.43 -21.87 4.58
N SER A 109 19.62 -21.28 3.70
CA SER A 109 19.58 -19.84 3.44
C SER A 109 18.12 -19.43 3.23
N LEU A 110 17.53 -18.75 4.20
CA LEU A 110 16.11 -18.38 4.17
C LEU A 110 15.83 -17.47 2.96
N HIS A 111 14.82 -17.84 2.17
CA HIS A 111 14.49 -17.20 0.88
C HIS A 111 15.65 -17.09 -0.14
N GLY A 112 16.76 -17.83 0.07
CA GLY A 112 17.97 -17.72 -0.76
C GLY A 112 18.66 -16.34 -0.68
N ARG A 113 18.43 -15.56 0.39
CA ARG A 113 18.95 -14.19 0.54
C ARG A 113 20.17 -14.06 1.45
N PHE A 114 20.47 -15.08 2.26
CA PHE A 114 21.58 -15.07 3.21
C PHE A 114 22.81 -15.78 2.65
N ARG A 115 23.99 -15.15 2.74
CA ARG A 115 25.28 -15.71 2.29
C ARG A 115 26.36 -15.43 3.32
N LEU A 116 27.17 -16.42 3.68
CA LEU A 116 28.34 -16.21 4.53
C LEU A 116 29.41 -15.43 3.75
N LEU A 117 29.94 -14.37 4.36
CA LEU A 117 31.15 -13.67 3.88
C LEU A 117 32.38 -14.03 4.72
N GLY A 118 32.19 -14.21 6.03
CA GLY A 118 33.26 -14.57 6.94
C GLY A 118 33.83 -15.97 6.73
N ASN A 119 35.03 -16.22 7.25
CA ASN A 119 35.61 -17.55 7.29
C ASN A 119 35.60 -18.11 8.73
N PRO A 120 34.82 -19.17 9.04
CA PRO A 120 34.73 -19.72 10.38
C PRO A 120 36.05 -20.29 10.93
N ARG A 121 36.99 -20.70 10.06
CA ARG A 121 38.37 -21.11 10.45
C ARG A 121 39.28 -19.93 10.81
N ARG A 122 38.84 -18.70 10.53
CA ARG A 122 39.45 -17.44 10.99
C ARG A 122 38.57 -16.73 12.02
N ASN A 123 37.68 -17.50 12.65
CA ASN A 123 36.71 -17.08 13.66
C ASN A 123 35.75 -15.95 13.22
N ASP A 124 35.44 -15.90 11.92
CA ASP A 124 34.55 -14.91 11.32
C ASP A 124 33.29 -15.60 10.75
N LEU A 125 32.14 -15.17 11.24
CA LEU A 125 30.81 -15.68 10.91
C LEU A 125 29.97 -14.63 10.16
N SER A 126 30.58 -13.52 9.73
CA SER A 126 29.88 -12.36 9.17
C SER A 126 29.02 -12.73 7.97
N LEU A 127 27.74 -12.31 8.00
CA LEU A 127 26.69 -12.77 7.10
C LEU A 127 26.13 -11.62 6.27
N ARG A 128 26.07 -11.79 4.95
CA ARG A 128 25.38 -10.87 4.04
C ARG A 128 23.92 -11.28 3.87
N VAL A 129 23.03 -10.30 3.93
CA VAL A 129 21.61 -10.40 3.59
C VAL A 129 21.38 -9.59 2.33
N GLU A 130 20.78 -10.18 1.29
CA GLU A 130 20.48 -9.49 0.03
C GLU A 130 19.01 -9.09 -0.07
N ARG A 131 18.71 -8.05 -0.88
CA ARG A 131 17.34 -7.63 -1.25
C ARG A 131 16.47 -7.44 -0.02
N LEU A 132 16.91 -6.55 0.87
CA LEU A 132 16.26 -6.30 2.16
C LEU A 132 14.80 -5.87 2.01
N ALA A 133 13.93 -6.38 2.89
CA ALA A 133 12.56 -5.91 3.07
C ALA A 133 12.42 -5.26 4.44
N LEU A 134 11.41 -4.41 4.63
CA LEU A 134 11.09 -3.83 5.96
C LEU A 134 10.87 -4.92 7.02
N ALA A 135 10.31 -6.08 6.63
CA ALA A 135 10.16 -7.25 7.49
C ALA A 135 11.48 -7.99 7.85
N ASP A 136 12.64 -7.52 7.37
CA ASP A 136 13.96 -7.94 7.85
C ASP A 136 14.48 -7.05 9.02
N ASP A 137 13.76 -6.00 9.45
CA ASP A 137 14.11 -5.29 10.69
C ASP A 137 13.98 -6.23 11.89
N GLY A 138 14.99 -6.25 12.75
CA GLY A 138 14.97 -7.11 13.92
C GLY A 138 16.33 -7.38 14.52
N ARG A 139 16.35 -8.28 15.51
CA ARG A 139 17.59 -8.71 16.16
C ARG A 139 18.03 -10.06 15.60
N TYR A 140 19.30 -10.16 15.25
CA TYR A 140 19.94 -11.34 14.67
C TYR A 140 21.08 -11.83 15.55
N PHE A 141 21.15 -13.14 15.78
CA PHE A 141 22.12 -13.76 16.67
C PHE A 141 22.99 -14.75 15.90
N CYS A 142 24.31 -14.62 16.02
CA CYS A 142 25.28 -15.54 15.42
C CYS A 142 25.68 -16.62 16.43
N ARG A 143 25.88 -17.85 15.93
CA ARG A 143 26.25 -19.02 16.71
C ARG A 143 27.26 -19.89 15.98
N VAL A 144 28.18 -20.45 16.74
CA VAL A 144 29.08 -21.52 16.30
C VAL A 144 28.89 -22.74 17.19
N GLU A 145 28.92 -23.92 16.58
CA GLU A 145 28.92 -25.21 17.25
C GLU A 145 30.08 -26.03 16.68
N PHE A 146 31.02 -26.45 17.52
CA PHE A 146 32.05 -27.42 17.13
C PHE A 146 31.53 -28.85 17.32
N ALA A 147 32.05 -29.80 16.53
CA ALA A 147 31.82 -31.22 16.78
C ALA A 147 32.69 -31.66 17.98
N GLY A 148 32.03 -32.06 19.05
CA GLY A 148 32.64 -32.28 20.37
C GLY A 148 31.57 -32.29 21.45
N ASP A 149 31.93 -31.80 22.63
CA ASP A 149 31.04 -31.78 23.78
C ASP A 149 29.92 -30.73 23.66
N ILE A 150 28.88 -30.87 24.49
CA ILE A 150 27.74 -29.94 24.52
C ILE A 150 28.23 -28.50 24.82
N HIS A 151 29.33 -28.35 25.56
CA HIS A 151 29.94 -27.08 25.95
C HIS A 151 30.68 -26.35 24.81
N ASP A 152 30.95 -27.00 23.67
CA ASP A 152 31.65 -26.39 22.54
C ASP A 152 30.71 -25.65 21.56
N ARG A 153 29.69 -24.98 22.11
CA ARG A 153 28.77 -24.10 21.39
C ARG A 153 28.65 -22.75 22.05
N TYR A 154 28.65 -21.68 21.25
CA TYR A 154 28.45 -20.33 21.75
C TYR A 154 27.60 -19.49 20.80
N GLU A 155 26.83 -18.56 21.36
CA GLU A 155 25.90 -17.68 20.64
C GLU A 155 26.02 -16.27 21.22
N SER A 156 25.92 -15.25 20.35
CA SER A 156 26.07 -13.85 20.74
C SER A 156 25.01 -13.44 21.75
N ARG A 157 25.39 -12.93 22.93
CA ARG A 157 24.42 -12.57 24.00
C ARG A 157 23.48 -11.43 23.62
N HIS A 158 23.96 -10.47 22.83
CA HIS A 158 23.21 -9.26 22.48
C HIS A 158 22.70 -9.25 21.04
N GLY A 159 23.35 -9.97 20.12
CA GLY A 159 23.04 -9.96 18.69
C GLY A 159 23.18 -8.59 18.02
N VAL A 160 23.08 -8.57 16.69
CA VAL A 160 23.04 -7.34 15.88
C VAL A 160 21.58 -6.90 15.74
N ARG A 161 21.26 -5.62 15.98
CA ARG A 161 20.00 -5.03 15.48
C ARG A 161 20.21 -4.65 14.02
N LEU A 162 19.51 -5.29 13.10
CA LEU A 162 19.37 -4.79 11.73
C LEU A 162 18.23 -3.78 11.70
N ARG A 163 18.50 -2.57 11.23
CA ARG A 163 17.46 -1.61 10.82
C ARG A 163 17.34 -1.56 9.31
N VAL A 164 16.12 -1.62 8.81
CA VAL A 164 15.83 -1.45 7.38
C VAL A 164 15.03 -0.18 7.18
N THR A 165 15.62 0.81 6.52
CA THR A 165 14.94 2.07 6.19
C THR A 165 14.38 2.03 4.76
N ALA A 166 13.34 2.80 4.48
CA ALA A 166 12.72 2.85 3.16
C ALA A 166 12.13 4.23 2.85
N ALA A 167 12.34 4.70 1.62
CA ALA A 167 11.59 5.82 1.07
C ALA A 167 10.09 5.46 0.95
N PRO A 168 9.18 6.45 0.90
CA PRO A 168 7.75 6.19 0.96
C PRO A 168 7.26 5.47 -0.30
N ARG A 169 6.40 4.47 -0.13
CA ARG A 169 5.70 3.79 -1.24
C ARG A 169 4.21 3.74 -0.94
N ILE A 170 3.40 4.35 -1.80
CA ILE A 170 1.94 4.25 -1.70
C ILE A 170 1.54 2.85 -2.18
N VAL A 171 0.92 2.07 -1.29
CA VAL A 171 0.55 0.66 -1.51
C VAL A 171 -0.94 0.46 -1.79
N ASN A 172 -1.78 1.41 -1.40
CA ASN A 172 -3.19 1.44 -1.74
C ASN A 172 -3.69 2.89 -1.86
N ILE A 173 -4.55 3.16 -2.85
CA ILE A 173 -5.35 4.38 -2.92
C ILE A 173 -6.73 4.02 -3.45
N SER A 174 -7.79 4.43 -2.76
CA SER A 174 -9.17 4.03 -3.08
C SER A 174 -10.18 5.13 -2.73
N VAL A 175 -11.35 5.08 -3.37
CA VAL A 175 -12.48 5.98 -3.13
C VAL A 175 -13.65 5.16 -2.61
N LEU A 176 -14.28 5.60 -1.52
CA LEU A 176 -15.36 4.89 -0.84
C LEU A 176 -16.59 5.80 -0.67
N PRO A 177 -17.82 5.25 -0.66
CA PRO A 177 -19.02 6.01 -0.34
C PRO A 177 -18.93 6.64 1.06
N GLY A 178 -19.11 7.95 1.13
CA GLY A 178 -19.17 8.73 2.37
C GLY A 178 -20.60 9.00 2.85
N PRO A 179 -20.76 9.71 3.98
CA PRO A 179 -22.07 10.19 4.42
C PRO A 179 -22.66 11.20 3.42
N ALA A 180 -23.98 11.41 3.49
CA ALA A 180 -24.72 12.45 2.74
C ALA A 180 -24.44 12.47 1.21
N HIS A 181 -24.32 11.29 0.59
CA HIS A 181 -24.01 11.11 -0.85
C HIS A 181 -22.65 11.69 -1.31
N ALA A 182 -21.76 12.02 -0.38
CA ALA A 182 -20.37 12.35 -0.69
C ALA A 182 -19.54 11.08 -0.96
N PHE A 183 -18.31 11.27 -1.45
CA PHE A 183 -17.27 10.24 -1.47
C PHE A 183 -16.15 10.65 -0.50
N ARG A 184 -15.48 9.66 0.10
CA ARG A 184 -14.19 9.84 0.81
C ARG A 184 -13.08 9.12 0.04
N ALA A 185 -11.83 9.53 0.22
CA ALA A 185 -10.68 8.81 -0.33
C ALA A 185 -9.75 8.32 0.78
N LEU A 186 -9.19 7.13 0.60
CA LEU A 186 -8.26 6.50 1.53
C LEU A 186 -6.94 6.24 0.81
N CYS A 187 -5.83 6.66 1.41
CA CYS A 187 -4.48 6.47 0.90
C CYS A 187 -3.64 5.78 1.97
N THR A 188 -2.96 4.69 1.61
CA THR A 188 -2.10 3.93 2.51
C THR A 188 -0.70 3.84 1.90
N ALA A 189 0.31 4.20 2.67
CA ALA A 189 1.71 4.10 2.28
C ALA A 189 2.53 3.33 3.32
N GLU A 190 3.60 2.69 2.85
CA GLU A 190 4.65 2.12 3.68
C GLU A 190 5.92 2.99 3.62
N GLY A 191 6.76 2.94 4.65
CA GLY A 191 8.05 3.63 4.70
C GLY A 191 8.66 3.63 6.10
N GLU A 192 9.98 3.76 6.18
CA GLU A 192 10.71 3.83 7.45
C GLU A 192 11.84 4.87 7.33
N PRO A 193 11.76 6.05 7.98
CA PRO A 193 10.75 6.46 8.97
C PRO A 193 9.31 6.51 8.43
N PRO A 194 8.28 6.31 9.28
CA PRO A 194 6.87 6.34 8.87
C PRO A 194 6.51 7.60 8.07
N PRO A 195 5.88 7.48 6.89
CA PRO A 195 5.67 8.63 6.01
C PRO A 195 4.55 9.56 6.49
N ALA A 196 4.84 10.86 6.48
CA ALA A 196 3.83 11.91 6.61
C ALA A 196 2.97 11.94 5.33
N LEU A 197 1.65 11.82 5.51
CA LEU A 197 0.66 11.78 4.44
C LEU A 197 -0.15 13.09 4.39
N SER A 198 -0.36 13.59 3.18
CA SER A 198 -1.14 14.79 2.92
C SER A 198 -1.95 14.65 1.63
N TRP A 199 -3.08 15.35 1.56
CA TRP A 199 -3.96 15.37 0.39
C TRP A 199 -3.97 16.77 -0.24
N SER A 200 -3.99 16.81 -1.57
CA SER A 200 -4.31 18.01 -2.37
C SER A 200 -5.45 17.73 -3.35
N GLY A 201 -6.17 18.76 -3.77
CA GLY A 201 -7.33 18.62 -4.66
C GLY A 201 -8.01 19.96 -4.99
N PRO A 202 -9.05 19.97 -5.84
CA PRO A 202 -9.54 21.18 -6.50
C PRO A 202 -10.07 22.25 -5.53
N ALA A 203 -10.63 21.83 -4.40
CA ALA A 203 -11.18 22.70 -3.35
C ALA A 203 -10.12 23.42 -2.49
N GLN A 204 -8.85 23.03 -2.59
CA GLN A 204 -7.80 23.38 -1.62
C GLN A 204 -6.64 24.19 -2.24
N GLY A 205 -6.63 24.33 -3.58
CA GLY A 205 -5.58 25.05 -4.31
C GLY A 205 -4.21 24.41 -4.12
N ASN A 206 -3.20 25.24 -3.84
CA ASN A 206 -1.86 24.77 -3.44
C ASN A 206 -1.79 24.35 -1.95
N GLY A 207 -2.87 24.49 -1.19
CA GLY A 207 -2.94 24.04 0.19
C GLY A 207 -3.10 22.52 0.25
N SER A 208 -2.47 21.91 1.27
CA SER A 208 -2.63 20.49 1.57
C SER A 208 -3.34 20.30 2.90
N ALA A 209 -4.37 19.45 2.93
CA ALA A 209 -4.88 18.94 4.19
C ALA A 209 -3.85 17.97 4.79
N ALA A 210 -3.40 18.27 6.01
CA ALA A 210 -2.80 17.26 6.87
C ALA A 210 -3.87 16.17 7.11
N ALA A 211 -3.60 14.95 6.66
CA ALA A 211 -4.62 13.92 6.68
C ALA A 211 -4.92 13.47 8.11
N GLN A 212 -6.18 13.57 8.54
CA GLN A 212 -6.62 13.10 9.85
C GLN A 212 -6.83 11.58 9.83
N GLY A 213 -5.74 10.83 9.68
CA GLY A 213 -5.66 9.43 10.06
C GLY A 213 -5.29 9.30 11.54
N PRO A 214 -5.75 8.27 12.26
CA PRO A 214 -5.25 7.99 13.60
C PRO A 214 -3.75 7.66 13.53
N GLY A 215 -3.00 8.02 14.56
CA GLY A 215 -1.57 7.68 14.74
C GLY A 215 -1.32 6.19 15.04
N GLN A 216 -2.14 5.31 14.45
CA GLN A 216 -2.20 3.87 14.69
C GLN A 216 -1.63 3.11 13.48
N GLY A 217 -0.41 3.49 13.09
CA GLY A 217 0.37 2.74 12.11
C GLY A 217 0.79 1.39 12.71
N HIS A 218 0.24 0.30 12.20
CA HIS A 218 0.62 -1.05 12.63
C HIS A 218 1.92 -1.44 11.91
N GLY A 219 3.06 -1.06 12.51
CA GLY A 219 4.38 -1.18 11.89
C GLY A 219 4.65 -0.05 10.89
N HIS A 220 5.38 -0.35 9.82
CA HIS A 220 5.89 0.64 8.85
C HIS A 220 4.81 1.20 7.88
N GLN A 221 3.52 1.09 8.21
CA GLN A 221 2.41 1.43 7.33
C GLN A 221 1.50 2.50 7.94
N VAL A 222 1.25 3.57 7.18
CA VAL A 222 0.44 4.74 7.58
C VAL A 222 -0.74 4.88 6.62
N THR A 223 -1.92 5.25 7.14
CA THR A 223 -3.14 5.46 6.34
C THR A 223 -3.75 6.84 6.60
N ALA A 224 -4.18 7.49 5.52
CA ALA A 224 -4.70 8.85 5.47
C ALA A 224 -6.07 8.88 4.79
N GLU A 225 -7.07 9.46 5.47
CA GLU A 225 -8.39 9.71 4.89
C GLU A 225 -8.54 11.17 4.43
N LEU A 226 -9.20 11.37 3.29
CA LEU A 226 -9.80 12.63 2.87
C LEU A 226 -11.33 12.49 3.01
N PRO A 227 -11.97 13.07 4.06
CA PRO A 227 -13.35 12.74 4.43
C PRO A 227 -14.41 13.09 3.38
N THR A 228 -14.18 14.11 2.54
CA THR A 228 -15.16 14.57 1.53
C THR A 228 -14.48 15.03 0.24
N LEU A 229 -14.87 14.40 -0.88
CA LEU A 229 -14.53 14.83 -2.24
C LEU A 229 -15.70 15.65 -2.77
N VAL A 230 -15.60 16.98 -2.62
CA VAL A 230 -16.69 17.93 -2.87
C VAL A 230 -16.72 18.44 -4.33
N HIS A 231 -15.61 18.35 -5.05
CA HIS A 231 -15.42 18.95 -6.37
C HIS A 231 -14.95 17.91 -7.40
N ASP A 232 -15.27 18.14 -8.66
CA ASP A 232 -14.85 17.31 -9.78
C ASP A 232 -13.37 17.58 -10.13
N GLY A 233 -12.62 16.55 -10.49
CA GLY A 233 -11.21 16.63 -10.85
C GLY A 233 -10.30 15.67 -10.10
N ARG A 234 -9.01 16.01 -10.06
CA ARG A 234 -7.93 15.17 -9.51
C ARG A 234 -7.68 15.45 -8.03
N TYR A 235 -7.68 14.39 -7.23
CA TYR A 235 -7.22 14.39 -5.84
C TYR A 235 -5.91 13.60 -5.75
N THR A 236 -4.87 14.17 -5.14
CA THR A 236 -3.54 13.56 -5.04
C THR A 236 -3.18 13.35 -3.57
N CYS A 237 -2.81 12.12 -3.23
CA CYS A 237 -2.14 11.80 -1.97
C CYS A 237 -0.63 11.91 -2.16
N THR A 238 0.04 12.68 -1.29
CA THR A 238 1.49 12.81 -1.23
C THR A 238 2.00 12.20 0.08
N ALA A 239 2.86 11.19 -0.05
CA ALA A 239 3.56 10.51 1.04
C ALA A 239 5.03 10.95 1.10
N SER A 240 5.54 11.33 2.26
CA SER A 240 6.90 11.88 2.41
C SER A 240 7.60 11.45 3.70
N ASN A 241 8.90 11.15 3.62
CA ASN A 241 9.78 10.98 4.80
C ASN A 241 11.18 11.54 4.49
N SER A 242 12.15 11.33 5.38
CA SER A 242 13.53 11.80 5.22
C SER A 242 14.32 11.19 4.06
N LEU A 243 13.81 10.12 3.43
CA LEU A 243 14.45 9.41 2.32
C LEU A 243 13.78 9.66 0.95
N GLY A 244 12.61 10.30 0.90
CA GLY A 244 11.98 10.65 -0.37
C GLY A 244 10.48 10.97 -0.29
N ARG A 245 9.84 10.93 -1.45
CA ARG A 245 8.42 11.21 -1.65
C ARG A 245 7.82 10.27 -2.70
N ALA A 246 6.58 9.85 -2.49
CA ALA A 246 5.73 9.22 -3.49
C ALA A 246 4.39 9.95 -3.60
N GLU A 247 3.78 9.95 -4.79
CA GLU A 247 2.49 10.59 -5.05
C GLU A 247 1.59 9.65 -5.86
N ALA A 248 0.29 9.62 -5.53
CA ALA A 248 -0.72 8.83 -6.24
C ALA A 248 -2.03 9.62 -6.32
N SER A 249 -2.80 9.44 -7.39
CA SER A 249 -4.00 10.25 -7.65
C SER A 249 -5.24 9.43 -7.96
N VAL A 250 -6.39 9.93 -7.51
CA VAL A 250 -7.73 9.46 -7.89
C VAL A 250 -8.51 10.62 -8.51
N TYR A 251 -9.51 10.30 -9.31
CA TYR A 251 -10.34 11.29 -10.01
C TYR A 251 -11.80 11.12 -9.61
N LEU A 252 -12.49 12.23 -9.34
CA LEU A 252 -13.94 12.25 -9.18
C LEU A 252 -14.57 13.00 -10.36
N PHE A 253 -15.56 12.38 -10.99
CA PHE A 253 -16.44 12.99 -11.98
C PHE A 253 -17.89 12.65 -11.61
N ARG A 254 -18.75 13.66 -11.47
CA ARG A 254 -20.16 13.51 -11.16
C ARG A 254 -20.97 13.71 -12.43
N PHE A 255 -21.69 12.66 -12.84
CA PHE A 255 -22.63 12.75 -13.93
C PHE A 255 -23.87 13.55 -13.50
N HIS A 256 -23.86 14.84 -13.82
CA HIS A 256 -25.07 15.66 -13.80
C HIS A 256 -26.03 15.15 -14.88
N GLY A 257 -26.92 14.24 -14.51
CA GLY A 257 -27.98 13.75 -15.38
C GLY A 257 -28.83 14.91 -15.88
N ALA A 258 -28.97 15.04 -17.20
CA ALA A 258 -29.63 16.19 -17.80
C ALA A 258 -31.11 16.25 -17.37
N SER A 259 -31.48 17.32 -16.67
CA SER A 259 -32.84 17.58 -16.16
C SER A 259 -33.86 17.94 -17.25
N GLY A 260 -33.54 17.68 -18.51
CA GLY A 260 -34.38 17.97 -19.69
C GLY A 260 -35.74 17.26 -19.71
N ALA A 261 -35.99 16.31 -18.80
CA ALA A 261 -37.32 15.78 -18.53
C ALA A 261 -38.36 16.88 -18.22
N SER A 262 -37.95 17.95 -17.54
CA SER A 262 -38.82 19.11 -17.25
C SER A 262 -39.21 19.87 -18.53
N GLU A 263 -38.22 20.20 -19.37
CA GLU A 263 -38.44 20.91 -20.64
C GLU A 263 -39.28 20.10 -21.62
N ILE A 264 -39.00 18.79 -21.74
CA ILE A 264 -39.76 17.89 -22.60
C ILE A 264 -41.21 17.75 -22.10
N ALA A 265 -41.44 17.66 -20.79
CA ALA A 265 -42.78 17.61 -20.22
C ALA A 265 -43.57 18.90 -20.48
N LEU A 266 -42.95 20.08 -20.36
CA LEU A 266 -43.57 21.36 -20.69
C LEU A 266 -43.97 21.47 -22.17
N LEU A 267 -43.08 21.07 -23.08
CA LEU A 267 -43.34 21.06 -24.52
C LEU A 267 -44.48 20.09 -24.89
N LEU A 268 -44.46 18.86 -24.35
CA LEU A 268 -45.53 17.88 -24.58
C LEU A 268 -46.87 18.34 -24.00
N GLY A 269 -46.88 18.95 -22.81
CA GLY A 269 -48.08 19.54 -22.20
C GLY A 269 -48.67 20.67 -23.05
N ALA A 270 -47.83 21.58 -23.56
CA ALA A 270 -48.25 22.67 -24.44
C ALA A 270 -48.81 22.16 -25.78
N LEU A 271 -48.23 21.11 -26.36
CA LEU A 271 -48.73 20.46 -27.58
C LEU A 271 -50.08 19.75 -27.32
N GLY A 272 -50.22 19.03 -26.21
CA GLY A 272 -51.47 18.39 -25.80
C GLY A 272 -52.61 19.39 -25.60
N LEU A 273 -52.33 20.51 -24.92
CA LEU A 273 -53.30 21.59 -24.73
C LEU A 273 -53.76 22.21 -26.07
N LYS A 274 -52.82 22.45 -27.01
CA LYS A 274 -53.17 22.92 -28.37
C LYS A 274 -54.04 21.92 -29.12
N ALA A 275 -53.76 20.62 -29.04
CA ALA A 275 -54.57 19.59 -29.68
C ALA A 275 -56.01 19.53 -29.11
N LEU A 276 -56.16 19.60 -27.79
CA LEU A 276 -57.47 19.63 -27.12
C LEU A 276 -58.30 20.87 -27.52
N LEU A 277 -57.68 22.05 -27.59
CA LEU A 277 -58.35 23.28 -28.04
C LEU A 277 -58.82 23.18 -29.51
N LEU A 278 -58.00 22.60 -30.40
CA LEU A 278 -58.37 22.38 -31.80
C LEU A 278 -59.54 21.39 -31.93
N LEU A 279 -59.52 20.29 -31.18
CA LEU A 279 -60.63 19.32 -31.14
C LEU A 279 -61.92 19.96 -30.62
N GLY A 280 -61.86 20.79 -29.58
CA GLY A 280 -63.00 21.56 -29.06
C GLY A 280 -63.60 22.51 -30.11
N VAL A 281 -62.76 23.22 -30.87
CA VAL A 281 -63.20 24.09 -31.96
C VAL A 281 -63.86 23.30 -33.10
N LEU A 282 -63.31 22.12 -33.45
CA LEU A 282 -63.89 21.25 -34.48
C LEU A 282 -65.25 20.68 -34.04
N ALA A 283 -65.37 20.19 -32.80
CA ALA A 283 -66.64 19.74 -32.23
C ALA A 283 -67.69 20.87 -32.19
N ALA A 284 -67.29 22.07 -31.77
CA ALA A 284 -68.16 23.25 -31.74
C ALA A 284 -68.54 23.78 -33.14
N ARG A 285 -67.83 23.40 -34.21
CA ARG A 285 -68.24 23.62 -35.61
C ARG A 285 -69.21 22.54 -36.08
N ALA A 286 -68.92 21.27 -35.82
CA ALA A 286 -69.78 20.13 -36.17
C ALA A 286 -71.18 20.23 -35.52
N ALA A 287 -71.24 20.56 -34.23
CA ALA A 287 -72.51 20.76 -33.52
C ALA A 287 -73.36 21.89 -34.13
N ARG A 288 -72.73 23.02 -34.50
CA ARG A 288 -73.41 24.13 -35.20
C ARG A 288 -73.91 23.71 -36.59
N HIS A 289 -73.14 22.89 -37.31
CA HIS A 289 -73.54 22.39 -38.63
C HIS A 289 -74.69 21.38 -38.57
N GLN A 290 -74.79 20.58 -37.50
CA GLN A 290 -75.95 19.71 -37.28
C GLN A 290 -77.19 20.52 -36.86
N LEU A 291 -77.04 21.55 -36.02
CA LEU A 291 -78.16 22.37 -35.57
C LEU A 291 -78.79 23.20 -36.72
N GLY A 292 -78.00 23.59 -37.73
CA GLY A 292 -78.50 24.21 -38.96
C GLY A 292 -79.19 23.27 -39.95
N GLY A 293 -79.22 21.95 -39.70
CA GLY A 293 -79.70 20.94 -40.64
C GLY A 293 -81.22 20.68 -40.67
N ARG A 294 -82.03 21.47 -39.96
CA ARG A 294 -83.50 21.30 -39.88
C ARG A 294 -84.27 22.51 -40.41
N LEU A 295 -84.36 22.64 -41.73
CA LEU A 295 -85.47 23.29 -42.48
C LEU A 295 -85.24 23.13 -44.00
N SER A 296 -86.30 22.78 -44.76
CA SER A 296 -86.33 22.74 -46.23
C SER A 296 -87.57 23.51 -46.71
N PRO A 297 -87.56 24.18 -47.88
CA PRO A 297 -88.26 23.58 -49.04
C PRO A 297 -87.79 23.96 -50.49
N VAL A 298 -87.89 22.97 -51.40
CA VAL A 298 -88.55 23.03 -52.75
C VAL A 298 -88.12 24.06 -53.85
N HIS A 299 -87.31 23.57 -54.80
CA HIS A 299 -87.50 23.50 -56.30
C HIS A 299 -87.63 24.72 -57.27
N ARG A 300 -86.64 24.83 -58.19
CA ARG A 300 -86.67 25.18 -59.67
C ARG A 300 -87.18 26.57 -60.16
N PRO A 301 -86.95 26.99 -61.44
CA PRO A 301 -86.34 26.29 -62.61
C PRO A 301 -85.07 26.97 -63.23
N GLN A 302 -84.72 26.58 -64.46
CA GLN A 302 -83.49 26.92 -65.21
C GLN A 302 -83.45 28.31 -65.87
N ALA A 303 -82.22 28.76 -66.16
CA ALA A 303 -81.87 29.45 -67.41
C ALA A 303 -80.62 28.77 -68.03
N GLN A 304 -80.37 28.97 -69.33
CA GLN A 304 -79.37 28.22 -70.13
C GLN A 304 -78.84 29.13 -71.24
N GLU A 305 -77.53 29.19 -71.46
CA GLU A 305 -76.93 29.46 -72.79
C GLU A 305 -75.42 29.14 -72.84
N SER A 306 -74.81 29.21 -74.03
CA SER A 306 -73.58 28.49 -74.36
C SER A 306 -72.57 29.26 -75.23
N ASN A 307 -71.29 29.18 -74.83
CA ASN A 307 -70.06 29.05 -75.64
C ASN A 307 -70.04 29.56 -77.11
N TYR A 308 -69.06 30.42 -77.45
CA TYR A 308 -68.25 30.26 -78.68
C TYR A 308 -66.91 31.05 -78.62
N GLU A 309 -65.79 30.36 -78.91
CA GLU A 309 -64.43 30.74 -79.43
C GLU A 309 -63.63 31.98 -78.89
N ASN A 310 -62.28 32.07 -78.82
CA ASN A 310 -61.11 31.44 -79.49
C ASN A 310 -60.77 32.10 -80.87
N LEU A 311 -59.54 32.25 -81.40
CA LEU A 311 -58.14 32.03 -80.95
C LEU A 311 -57.54 33.36 -80.39
N SER A 312 -56.23 33.68 -80.24
CA SER A 312 -54.89 33.14 -80.60
C SER A 312 -53.88 33.42 -79.46
N GLN A 313 -52.78 32.70 -79.21
CA GLN A 313 -51.67 32.10 -79.99
C GLN A 313 -50.49 33.03 -80.36
N MET A 314 -49.38 32.89 -79.62
CA MET A 314 -48.06 32.66 -80.24
C MET A 314 -47.11 31.87 -79.31
N SER A 315 -46.26 31.03 -79.91
CA SER A 315 -45.24 30.15 -79.27
C SER A 315 -44.26 29.70 -80.37
N PRO A 316 -42.96 29.49 -80.10
CA PRO A 316 -42.42 28.14 -79.86
C PRO A 316 -41.25 28.14 -78.82
N GLN A 317 -40.45 27.10 -78.51
CA GLN A 317 -40.21 25.74 -79.04
C GLN A 317 -40.11 24.69 -77.90
N GLY A 318 -39.89 23.43 -78.27
CA GLY A 318 -39.30 22.34 -77.46
C GLY A 318 -38.56 21.38 -78.41
N PRO A 319 -38.52 20.03 -78.21
CA PRO A 319 -38.84 19.30 -76.97
C PRO A 319 -37.72 18.25 -76.61
N PRO A 320 -37.87 16.88 -76.56
CA PRO A 320 -37.30 16.11 -75.43
C PRO A 320 -36.46 14.85 -75.82
N ALA A 321 -35.98 14.07 -74.82
CA ALA A 321 -36.30 12.63 -74.69
C ALA A 321 -35.50 11.87 -73.58
N ALA A 322 -36.13 10.79 -73.10
CA ALA A 322 -35.55 9.55 -72.54
C ALA A 322 -34.80 9.59 -71.18
N ALA A 323 -34.70 8.39 -70.58
CA ALA A 323 -34.14 8.15 -69.25
C ALA A 323 -33.37 6.81 -69.21
N CYS A 324 -32.51 6.64 -68.21
CA CYS A 324 -32.02 5.34 -67.76
C CYS A 324 -31.62 5.37 -66.28
N SER A 325 -31.47 4.19 -65.67
CA SER A 325 -31.23 4.01 -64.23
C SER A 325 -30.10 3.02 -64.00
N LEU A 326 -29.28 3.18 -62.95
CA LEU A 326 -28.56 2.08 -62.30
C LEU A 326 -27.95 2.43 -60.92
N ARG A 327 -27.78 1.36 -60.14
CA ARG A 327 -27.24 1.20 -58.77
C ARG A 327 -25.93 1.94 -58.44
N GLY A 328 -25.69 2.20 -57.14
CA GLY A 328 -24.32 2.22 -56.57
C GLY A 328 -24.17 2.87 -55.18
N ALA A 329 -23.56 2.16 -54.23
CA ALA A 329 -23.06 2.65 -52.93
C ALA A 329 -21.49 2.49 -52.91
N PRO A 330 -20.69 2.82 -51.86
CA PRO A 330 -21.01 3.00 -50.43
C PRO A 330 -20.23 4.13 -49.69
N GLN A 331 -20.16 4.03 -48.36
CA GLN A 331 -19.54 4.97 -47.39
C GLN A 331 -18.00 4.91 -47.32
N PRO A 332 -17.33 5.94 -46.76
CA PRO A 332 -15.92 5.88 -46.33
C PRO A 332 -15.77 5.20 -44.93
N PRO A 333 -14.61 4.58 -44.63
CA PRO A 333 -14.36 3.83 -43.39
C PRO A 333 -13.71 4.66 -42.26
N ALA A 334 -13.69 4.08 -41.05
CA ALA A 334 -12.98 4.61 -39.88
C ALA A 334 -11.49 4.19 -39.84
N PRO A 335 -10.62 4.92 -39.11
CA PRO A 335 -9.20 4.59 -38.98
C PRO A 335 -8.93 3.57 -37.86
N THR A 336 -8.20 2.50 -38.18
CA THR A 336 -7.66 1.53 -37.21
C THR A 336 -6.14 1.44 -37.42
N CYS A 337 -5.33 1.66 -36.39
CA CYS A 337 -3.88 1.46 -36.47
C CYS A 337 -3.49 0.00 -36.18
N ALA A 338 -2.49 -0.50 -36.92
CA ALA A 338 -2.11 -1.90 -36.92
C ALA A 338 -0.92 -2.22 -35.99
N PRO A 339 -0.76 -3.47 -35.52
CA PRO A 339 0.46 -3.94 -34.87
C PRO A 339 1.57 -4.19 -35.91
N GLN A 340 2.84 -4.04 -35.50
CA GLN A 340 3.99 -4.47 -36.29
C GLN A 340 4.35 -5.94 -35.98
N GLY A 341 4.70 -6.70 -37.03
CA GLY A 341 5.10 -8.10 -36.92
C GLY A 341 6.58 -8.30 -36.63
N ALA A 342 6.95 -9.51 -36.20
CA ALA A 342 8.32 -9.88 -35.84
C ALA A 342 9.05 -10.62 -36.97
N LYS A 343 10.39 -10.43 -37.05
CA LYS A 343 11.39 -11.52 -37.21
C LYS A 343 12.83 -10.99 -37.29
N ALA A 344 13.74 -11.66 -36.57
CA ALA A 344 15.03 -12.12 -37.08
C ALA A 344 15.74 -12.99 -36.02
N ASP A 345 16.00 -14.26 -36.33
CA ASP A 345 17.04 -15.04 -35.65
C ASP A 345 18.40 -14.70 -36.29
N VAL A 346 19.43 -14.48 -35.46
CA VAL A 346 20.83 -14.75 -35.84
C VAL A 346 21.54 -15.33 -34.61
N GLN A 347 22.16 -16.49 -34.79
CA GLN A 347 22.93 -17.21 -33.78
C GLN A 347 24.24 -17.69 -34.40
N LEU A 348 25.38 -17.25 -33.86
CA LEU A 348 26.73 -17.81 -34.03
C LEU A 348 27.73 -16.97 -33.22
N GLY A 349 28.68 -17.62 -32.52
CA GLY A 349 29.67 -16.99 -31.65
C GLY A 349 29.91 -17.81 -30.38
#